data_AF-A0A0F8XJX3-F1
#
_entry.id   AF-A0A0F8XJX3-F1
#
_cell.length_a   1.000
_cell.length_b   1.000
_cell.length_c   1.000
_cell.angle_alpha   90.00
_cell.angle_beta   90.00
_cell.angle_gamma   90.00
#
_symmetry.space_group_name_H-M   'P 1'
#
loop_
_entity.id
_entity.type
_entity.pdbx_description
1 polymer ?
#
loop_
_entity_poly.entity_id
_entity_poly.type
_entity_poly.pdbx_seq_one_letter_code
_entity_poly.pdbx_strand_id
1 'polypeptide(L)' 'MDNKGKESFEVVELATSTERKIQDVETGEVYDLTQAICKMWNEIKEVKRAVVG' A
#
# COMPACT_ATOMS: atom_id res chain seq x y z
N MET A 1 -39.22 36.96 5.29
CA MET A 1 -37.77 37.25 5.21
C MET A 1 -37.06 35.92 5.39
N ASP A 2 -36.68 35.30 4.28
CA ASP A 2 -36.05 33.98 4.23
C ASP A 2 -34.60 34.04 4.74
N ASN A 3 -34.34 33.52 5.94
CA ASN A 3 -32.98 33.28 6.42
C ASN A 3 -32.51 31.92 5.89
N LYS A 4 -31.97 31.92 4.67
CA LYS A 4 -31.23 30.79 4.09
C LYS A 4 -30.08 30.42 5.02
N GLY A 5 -30.09 29.17 5.48
CA GLY A 5 -29.03 28.59 6.31
C GLY A 5 -27.66 28.78 5.67
N LYS A 6 -26.73 29.37 6.41
CA LYS A 6 -25.33 29.42 6.02
C LYS A 6 -24.75 28.03 6.25
N GLU A 7 -24.79 27.19 5.23
CA GLU A 7 -23.99 25.96 5.21
C GLU A 7 -22.52 26.38 5.07
N SER A 8 -21.75 26.20 6.15
CA SER A 8 -20.30 26.41 6.15
C SER A 8 -19.62 25.12 5.73
N PHE A 9 -18.87 25.16 4.62
CA PHE A 9 -18.03 24.05 4.18
C PHE A 9 -16.57 24.34 4.55
N GLU A 10 -15.88 23.32 5.05
CA GLU A 10 -14.45 23.34 5.35
C GLU A 10 -13.70 22.49 4.32
N VAL A 11 -12.61 23.03 3.78
CA VAL A 11 -11.74 22.30 2.85
C VAL A 11 -10.67 21.58 3.66
N VAL A 12 -10.70 20.26 3.66
CA VAL A 12 -9.72 19.39 4.31
C VAL A 12 -8.90 18.65 3.25
N GLU A 13 -7.58 18.78 3.31
CA GLU A 13 -6.67 17.97 2.49
C GLU A 13 -6.60 16.54 3.05
N LEU A 14 -7.14 15.58 2.28
CA LEU A 14 -7.03 14.16 2.59
C LEU A 14 -5.91 13.55 1.75
N ALA A 15 -4.90 12.99 2.42
CA ALA A 15 -3.87 12.21 1.76
C ALA A 15 -4.46 10.88 1.25
N THR A 16 -4.94 10.87 0.00
CA THR A 16 -5.51 9.66 -0.62
C THR A 16 -4.41 8.76 -1.16
N SER A 17 -3.70 8.05 -0.28
CA SER A 17 -3.02 6.83 -0.73
C SER A 17 -4.03 5.68 -0.65
N THR A 18 -4.70 5.43 -1.76
CA THR A 18 -5.72 4.37 -1.92
C THR A 18 -5.12 3.01 -2.25
N GLU A 19 -3.79 2.90 -2.22
CA GLU A 19 -3.10 1.71 -2.68
C GLU A 19 -3.18 0.60 -1.63
N ARG A 20 -3.75 -0.54 -2.04
CA ARG A 20 -3.84 -1.73 -1.19
C ARG A 20 -2.43 -2.17 -0.80
N LYS A 21 -2.25 -2.45 0.49
CA LYS A 21 -1.01 -3.00 1.03
C LYS A 21 -1.15 -4.51 1.20
N ILE A 22 -0.02 -5.20 1.11
CA ILE A 22 0.12 -6.63 1.33
C ILE A 22 0.82 -6.79 2.67
N GLN A 23 0.23 -7.57 3.58
CA GLN A 23 0.85 -7.89 4.86
C GLN A 23 1.37 -9.33 4.81
N ASP A 24 2.64 -9.51 5.14
CA ASP A 24 3.23 -10.81 5.43
C ASP A 24 2.72 -11.27 6.80
N VAL A 25 2.04 -12.42 6.83
CA VAL A 25 1.37 -12.94 8.03
C VAL A 25 2.39 -13.45 9.06
N GLU A 26 3.56 -13.89 8.61
CA GLU A 26 4.58 -14.48 9.49
C GLU A 26 5.41 -13.39 10.17
N THR A 27 5.83 -12.39 9.40
CA THR A 27 6.71 -11.31 9.88
C THR A 27 5.95 -10.07 10.34
N GLY A 28 4.69 -9.92 9.92
CA GLY A 28 3.88 -8.73 10.14
C GLY A 28 4.25 -7.54 9.25
N GLU A 29 5.24 -7.71 8.36
CA GLU A 29 5.73 -6.65 7.47
C GLU A 29 4.69 -6.27 6.42
N VAL A 30 4.64 -4.98 6.07
CA VAL A 30 3.64 -4.42 5.16
C VAL A 30 4.33 -3.83 3.93
N TYR A 31 3.85 -4.23 2.76
CA TYR A 31 4.45 -3.95 1.46
C TYR A 31 3.43 -3.30 0.53
N ASP A 32 3.90 -2.42 -0.36
CA ASP A 32 3.18 -2.20 -1.61
C ASP A 32 3.39 -3.37 -2.59
N LEU A 33 2.62 -3.39 -3.68
CA LEU A 33 2.68 -4.46 -4.68
C LEU A 33 4.07 -4.60 -5.31
N THR A 34 4.75 -3.48 -5.56
CA THR A 34 6.07 -3.47 -6.19
C THR A 34 7.10 -4.09 -5.27
N GLN A 35 7.09 -3.72 -3.99
CA GLN A 35 7.97 -4.28 -2.97
C GLN A 35 7.75 -5.78 -2.81
N ALA A 36 6.49 -6.23 -2.75
CA ALA A 36 6.14 -7.64 -2.63
C ALA A 36 6.66 -8.47 -3.82
N ILE A 37 6.50 -7.97 -5.05
CA ILE A 37 7.03 -8.63 -6.26
C ILE A 37 8.56 -8.68 -6.25
N CYS A 38 9.22 -7.58 -5.85
CA CYS A 38 10.68 -7.53 -5.75
C CYS A 38 11.22 -8.56 -4.75
N LYS A 39 10.57 -8.69 -3.58
CA LYS A 39 10.94 -9.69 -2.56
C LYS A 39 10.81 -11.11 -3.12
N MET A 40 9.64 -11.45 -3.66
CA MET A 40 9.37 -12.76 -4.27
C MET A 40 10.38 -13.09 -5.39
N TRP A 41 10.72 -12.12 -6.24
CA TRP A 41 11.68 -12.32 -7.32
C TRP A 41 13.10 -12.59 -6.83
N ASN A 42 13.50 -11.96 -5.74
CA ASN A 42 14.80 -12.21 -5.11
C ASN A 42 14.86 -13.61 -4.50
N GLU A 43 13.82 -14.03 -3.81
CA GLU A 43 13.71 -15.39 -3.26
C GLU A 43 13.80 -16.45 -4.37
N ILE A 44 13.10 -16.25 -5.49
CA ILE A 44 13.21 -17.14 -6.67
C ILE A 44 14.64 -17.20 -7.22
N LYS A 45 15.34 -16.05 -7.29
CA LYS A 45 16.73 -16.00 -7.74
C LYS A 45 17.66 -16.77 -6.80
N GLU A 46 17.45 -16.68 -5.50
CA GLU A 46 18.25 -17.41 -4.51
C GLU A 46 18.04 -18.92 -4.63
N VAL A 47 16.79 -19.37 -4.75
CA VAL A 47 16.47 -20.78 -5.02
C VAL A 47 17.14 -21.25 -6.31
N LYS A 48 17.02 -20.47 -7.39
CA LYS A 48 17.68 -20.82 -8.67
C LYS A 48 19.20 -20.93 -8.52
N ARG A 49 19.84 -20.03 -7.77
CA ARG A 49 21.28 -20.11 -7.48
C ARG A 49 21.64 -21.36 -6.69
N ALA A 50 20.84 -21.75 -5.71
CA ALA A 50 21.09 -22.95 -4.91
C ALA A 50 20.92 -24.26 -5.71
N VAL A 51 20.04 -24.27 -6.72
CA VAL A 51 19.76 -25.46 -7.56
C VAL A 51 20.74 -25.61 -8.73
N VAL A 52 21.14 -24.49 -9.35
CA VAL A 52 21.98 -24.50 -10.56
C VAL A 52 23.46 -24.25 -10.24
N GLY A 53 23.76 -23.69 -9.07
CA GLY A 53 25.12 -23.39 -8.60
C GLY A 53 25.88 -24.61 -8.10
#